data_AF-A0A5C6VZR4-F1
#
_entry.id   AF-A0A5C6VZR4-F1
#
_cell.length_a   1.000
_cell.length_b   1.000
_cell.length_c   1.000
_cell.angle_alpha   90.00
_cell.angle_beta   90.00
_cell.angle_gamma   90.00
#
_symmetry.space_group_name_H-M   'P 1'
#
loop_
_entity.id
_entity.type
_entity.pdbx_description
1 polymer ?
#
loop_
_entity_poly.entity_id
_entity_poly.type
_entity_poly.pdbx_seq_one_letter_code
_entity_poly.pdbx_strand_id
1 'polypeptide(L)'
;MRAVKVFEAKTLIESMEDRSQNYDDLREKLQHLKKKFTDIVQLDDPLQGKGAAAIKGFYQGQIDVVEAWLRLIDRNIAFFNGVSGMTEDIDLSGNTTVYLPFLEDELSHHETSYSAMVTSQQEELQTIVNLIDDLVPLNVFSMDRFNDQLAQAQK
;
A
#
# COMPACT_ATOMS: atom_id res chain seq x y z
N MET A 1 -22.42 17.39 -11.84
CA MET A 1 -22.41 15.94 -11.53
C MET A 1 -21.14 15.70 -10.72
N ARG A 2 -21.24 15.35 -9.43
CA ARG A 2 -20.05 15.07 -8.61
C ARG A 2 -19.46 13.73 -9.07
N ALA A 3 -18.14 13.67 -9.24
CA ALA A 3 -17.46 12.53 -9.84
C ALA A 3 -17.38 11.35 -8.86
N VAL A 4 -18.26 10.37 -9.03
CA VAL A 4 -18.17 9.06 -8.36
C VAL A 4 -17.22 8.20 -9.19
N LYS A 5 -16.16 7.68 -8.59
CA LYS A 5 -15.29 6.68 -9.23
C LYS A 5 -15.46 5.35 -8.52
N VAL A 6 -15.73 4.30 -9.28
CA VAL A 6 -15.82 2.94 -8.74
C VAL A 6 -14.39 2.42 -8.57
N PHE A 7 -14.08 1.84 -7.41
CA PHE A 7 -12.84 1.10 -7.23
C PHE A 7 -12.96 -0.22 -7.99
N GLU A 8 -12.20 -0.37 -9.06
CA GLU A 8 -12.24 -1.56 -9.92
C GLU A 8 -11.31 -2.65 -9.38
N ALA A 9 -11.71 -3.25 -8.25
CA ALA A 9 -10.93 -4.29 -7.56
C ALA A 9 -10.54 -5.44 -8.50
N LYS A 10 -11.51 -5.90 -9.30
CA LYS A 10 -11.31 -6.97 -10.28
C LYS A 10 -10.25 -6.60 -11.33
N THR A 11 -10.37 -5.43 -11.96
CA THR A 11 -9.41 -4.95 -12.96
C THR A 11 -8.01 -4.80 -12.35
N LEU A 12 -7.92 -4.33 -11.10
CA LEU A 12 -6.66 -4.25 -10.38
C LEU A 12 -6.04 -5.64 -10.17
N ILE A 13 -6.81 -6.59 -9.65
CA ILE A 13 -6.35 -7.97 -9.38
C ILE A 13 -5.87 -8.63 -10.69
N GLU A 14 -6.67 -8.58 -11.75
CA GLU A 14 -6.31 -9.10 -13.07
C GLU A 14 -5.01 -8.46 -13.58
N SER A 15 -4.86 -7.14 -13.43
CA SER A 15 -3.62 -6.44 -13.82
C SER A 15 -2.40 -6.87 -13.00
N MET A 16 -2.58 -7.20 -11.72
CA MET A 16 -1.50 -7.71 -10.86
C MET A 16 -1.13 -9.15 -11.24
N GLU A 17 -2.11 -10.01 -11.51
CA GLU A 17 -1.90 -11.37 -12.01
C GLU A 17 -1.13 -11.37 -13.34
N ASP A 18 -1.58 -10.56 -14.32
CA ASP A 18 -0.88 -10.36 -15.59
C ASP A 18 0.55 -9.88 -15.38
N ARG A 19 0.76 -8.93 -14.45
CA ARG A 19 2.10 -8.45 -14.15
C ARG A 19 2.96 -9.53 -13.53
N SER A 20 2.42 -10.34 -12.64
CA SER A 20 3.10 -11.48 -12.02
C SER A 20 3.60 -12.47 -13.10
N GLN A 21 2.73 -12.83 -14.04
CA GLN A 21 3.08 -13.72 -15.15
C GLN A 21 4.22 -13.15 -16.04
N ASN A 22 4.19 -11.85 -16.33
CA ASN A 22 5.29 -11.20 -17.06
C ASN A 22 6.64 -11.30 -16.32
N TYR A 23 6.61 -11.25 -14.98
CA TYR A 23 7.81 -11.41 -14.17
C TYR A 23 8.28 -12.86 -14.11
N ASP A 24 7.37 -13.84 -14.09
CA ASP A 24 7.72 -15.26 -14.24
C ASP A 24 8.42 -15.54 -15.57
N ASP A 25 7.90 -15.01 -16.68
CA ASP A 25 8.52 -15.13 -18.00
C ASP A 25 9.94 -14.52 -18.03
N LEU A 26 10.12 -13.35 -17.38
CA LEU A 26 11.43 -12.71 -17.26
C LEU A 26 12.37 -13.54 -16.37
N ARG A 27 11.86 -14.11 -15.29
CA ARG A 27 12.61 -14.99 -14.38
C ARG A 27 13.18 -16.19 -15.12
N GLU A 28 12.36 -16.87 -15.93
CA GLU A 28 12.81 -18.01 -16.74
C GLU A 28 13.92 -17.62 -17.72
N LYS A 29 13.77 -16.48 -18.40
CA LYS A 29 14.80 -15.96 -19.32
C LYS A 29 16.12 -15.67 -18.60
N LEU A 30 16.06 -15.10 -17.39
CA LEU A 30 17.25 -14.85 -16.58
C LEU A 30 17.89 -16.13 -16.05
N GLN A 31 17.10 -17.13 -15.67
CA GLN A 31 17.64 -18.45 -15.30
C GLN A 31 18.35 -19.11 -16.48
N HIS A 32 17.79 -19.00 -17.69
CA HIS A 32 18.44 -19.48 -18.91
C HIS A 32 19.75 -18.73 -19.17
N LEU A 33 19.76 -17.41 -19.04
CA LEU A 33 20.96 -16.58 -19.19
C LEU A 33 22.03 -16.95 -18.16
N LYS A 34 21.65 -17.13 -16.89
CA LYS A 34 22.55 -17.58 -15.82
C LYS A 34 23.22 -18.89 -16.20
N LYS A 35 22.43 -19.86 -16.68
CA LYS A 35 22.95 -21.16 -17.13
C LYS A 35 23.99 -21.00 -18.24
N LYS A 36 23.74 -20.15 -19.23
CA LYS A 36 24.71 -19.87 -20.31
C LYS A 36 26.02 -19.28 -19.78
N PHE A 37 25.96 -18.38 -18.80
CA PHE A 37 27.18 -17.86 -18.17
C PHE A 37 27.91 -18.94 -17.37
N THR A 38 27.18 -19.78 -16.62
CA THR A 38 27.76 -20.91 -15.90
C THR A 38 28.46 -21.89 -16.83
N ASP A 39 27.84 -22.21 -17.98
CA ASP A 39 28.43 -23.08 -19.00
C ASP A 39 29.80 -22.51 -19.46
N ILE A 40 29.92 -21.19 -19.65
CA ILE A 40 31.19 -20.53 -20.03
C ILE A 40 32.24 -20.63 -18.92
N VAL A 41 31.84 -20.37 -17.68
CA VAL A 41 32.75 -20.44 -16.51
C VAL A 41 33.33 -21.85 -16.35
N GLN A 42 32.53 -22.87 -16.68
CA GLN A 42 32.90 -24.29 -16.58
C GLN A 42 33.67 -24.85 -17.79
N LEU A 43 33.99 -24.04 -18.82
CA LEU A 43 34.81 -24.48 -19.95
C LEU A 43 36.27 -24.68 -19.54
N ASP A 44 36.73 -25.92 -19.36
CA ASP A 44 38.10 -26.19 -18.89
C ASP A 44 39.11 -26.42 -20.03
N ASP A 45 38.93 -27.43 -20.87
CA ASP A 45 39.84 -27.69 -21.99
C ASP A 45 39.82 -26.60 -23.09
N PRO A 46 38.67 -26.02 -23.47
CA PRO A 46 38.61 -25.05 -24.55
C PRO A 46 39.11 -23.63 -24.18
N LEU A 47 39.24 -23.32 -22.89
CA LEU A 47 39.48 -21.96 -22.41
C LEU A 47 40.49 -21.95 -21.24
N GLN A 48 41.78 -21.81 -21.57
CA GLN A 48 42.90 -21.87 -20.61
C GLN A 48 43.85 -20.65 -20.64
N GLY A 49 44.67 -20.51 -19.59
CA GLY A 49 45.64 -19.42 -19.44
C GLY A 49 45.08 -18.19 -18.71
N LYS A 50 45.91 -17.13 -18.59
CA LYS A 50 45.54 -15.91 -17.84
C LYS A 50 44.35 -15.16 -18.44
N GLY A 51 44.24 -15.12 -19.77
CA GLY A 51 43.10 -14.52 -20.46
C GLY A 51 41.80 -15.28 -20.20
N ALA A 52 41.85 -16.61 -20.19
CA ALA A 52 40.72 -17.45 -19.82
C ALA A 52 40.23 -17.17 -18.40
N ALA A 53 41.14 -17.07 -17.43
CA ALA A 53 40.78 -16.73 -16.05
C ALA A 53 40.06 -15.37 -15.96
N ALA A 54 40.50 -14.37 -16.72
CA ALA A 54 39.83 -13.06 -16.76
C ALA A 54 38.41 -13.15 -17.38
N ILE A 55 38.24 -13.91 -18.46
CA ILE A 55 36.93 -14.13 -19.10
C ILE A 55 35.98 -14.87 -18.15
N LYS A 56 36.44 -15.96 -17.53
CA LYS A 56 35.65 -16.70 -16.53
C LYS A 56 35.27 -15.81 -15.36
N GLY A 57 36.19 -14.99 -14.84
CA GLY A 57 35.91 -14.02 -13.79
C GLY A 57 34.85 -12.99 -14.17
N PHE A 58 34.89 -12.49 -15.41
CA PHE A 58 33.85 -11.58 -15.93
C PHE A 58 32.47 -12.24 -15.93
N TYR A 59 32.34 -13.45 -16.48
CA TYR A 59 31.05 -14.16 -16.50
C TYR A 59 30.57 -14.60 -15.12
N GLN A 60 31.49 -14.88 -14.19
CA GLN A 60 31.14 -15.09 -12.79
C GLN A 60 30.51 -13.84 -12.18
N GLY A 61 31.09 -12.66 -12.41
CA GLY A 61 30.47 -11.40 -11.99
C GLY A 61 29.09 -11.16 -12.61
N GLN A 62 28.90 -11.55 -13.87
CA GLN A 62 27.58 -11.47 -14.51
C GLN A 62 26.55 -12.44 -13.90
N ILE A 63 26.98 -13.64 -13.47
CA ILE A 63 26.12 -14.58 -12.73
C ILE A 63 25.63 -13.93 -11.45
N ASP A 64 26.51 -13.30 -10.68
CA ASP A 64 26.15 -12.64 -9.42
C ASP A 64 25.12 -11.51 -9.63
N VAL A 65 25.27 -10.75 -10.72
CA VAL A 65 24.28 -9.74 -11.14
C VAL A 65 22.94 -10.37 -11.47
N VAL A 66 22.91 -11.44 -12.28
CA VAL A 66 21.66 -12.14 -12.63
C VAL A 66 20.97 -12.70 -11.38
N GLU A 67 21.71 -13.21 -10.41
CA GLU A 67 21.13 -13.69 -9.14
C GLU A 67 20.51 -12.56 -8.31
N ALA A 68 21.08 -11.37 -8.32
CA ALA A 68 20.46 -10.21 -7.69
C ALA A 68 19.14 -9.82 -8.38
N TRP A 69 19.09 -9.86 -9.71
CA TRP A 69 17.86 -9.63 -10.47
C TRP A 69 16.79 -10.69 -10.18
N LEU A 70 17.17 -11.97 -10.12
CA LEU A 70 16.24 -13.05 -9.78
C LEU A 70 15.60 -12.83 -8.40
N ARG A 71 16.39 -12.45 -7.39
CA ARG A 71 15.85 -12.11 -6.05
C ARG A 71 14.87 -10.94 -6.08
N LEU A 72 15.12 -9.92 -6.89
CA LEU A 72 14.20 -8.78 -7.04
C LEU A 72 12.91 -9.23 -7.72
N ILE A 73 13.01 -10.07 -8.75
CA ILE A 73 11.86 -10.57 -9.49
C ILE A 73 10.99 -11.47 -8.61
N ASP A 74 11.59 -12.38 -7.84
CA ASP A 74 10.87 -13.24 -6.89
C ASP A 74 10.05 -12.41 -5.87
N ARG A 75 10.61 -11.29 -5.40
CA ARG A 75 9.89 -10.36 -4.50
C ARG A 75 8.72 -9.66 -5.20
N ASN A 76 8.89 -9.26 -6.46
CA ASN A 76 7.82 -8.63 -7.24
C ASN A 76 6.68 -9.62 -7.49
N ILE A 77 6.98 -10.86 -7.88
CA ILE A 77 5.99 -11.92 -8.06
C ILE A 77 5.20 -12.13 -6.76
N ALA A 78 5.90 -12.27 -5.63
CA ALA A 78 5.26 -12.44 -4.33
C ALA A 78 4.35 -11.24 -3.97
N PHE A 79 4.79 -10.02 -4.26
CA PHE A 79 3.97 -8.82 -4.06
C PHE A 79 2.70 -8.86 -4.90
N PHE A 80 2.81 -9.08 -6.22
CA PHE A 80 1.66 -9.07 -7.12
C PHE A 80 0.65 -10.17 -6.78
N ASN A 81 1.12 -11.38 -6.48
CA ASN A 81 0.25 -12.49 -6.06
C ASN A 81 -0.43 -12.22 -4.71
N GLY A 82 0.17 -11.38 -3.85
CA GLY A 82 -0.38 -11.01 -2.56
C GLY A 82 -1.50 -9.98 -2.60
N VAL A 83 -1.62 -9.19 -3.69
CA VAL A 83 -2.58 -8.07 -3.76
C VAL A 83 -4.03 -8.54 -3.61
N SER A 84 -4.39 -9.69 -4.18
CA SER A 84 -5.75 -10.24 -4.06
C SER A 84 -6.15 -10.47 -2.59
N GLY A 85 -5.28 -11.12 -1.81
CA GLY A 85 -5.50 -11.30 -0.38
C GLY A 85 -5.52 -9.98 0.39
N MET A 86 -4.61 -9.05 0.07
CA MET A 86 -4.63 -7.72 0.70
C MET A 86 -5.94 -6.97 0.44
N THR A 87 -6.51 -7.06 -0.76
CA THR A 87 -7.81 -6.42 -1.06
C THR A 87 -8.98 -7.08 -0.35
N GLU A 88 -8.91 -8.39 -0.09
CA GLU A 88 -9.91 -9.11 0.70
C GLU A 88 -9.84 -8.72 2.18
N ASP A 89 -8.63 -8.63 2.76
CA ASP A 89 -8.40 -8.29 4.17
C ASP A 89 -8.95 -6.90 4.56
N ILE A 90 -9.06 -5.98 3.60
CA ILE A 90 -9.57 -4.61 3.81
C ILE A 90 -10.96 -4.37 3.21
N ASP A 91 -11.69 -5.45 2.88
CA ASP A 91 -13.06 -5.41 2.34
C ASP A 91 -13.21 -4.56 1.06
N LEU A 92 -12.16 -4.56 0.23
CA LEU A 92 -12.12 -3.87 -1.07
C LEU A 92 -12.25 -4.82 -2.25
N SER A 93 -12.38 -6.13 -2.04
CA SER A 93 -12.51 -7.13 -3.11
C SER A 93 -13.86 -7.06 -3.86
N GLY A 94 -14.86 -6.38 -3.30
CA GLY A 94 -16.19 -6.21 -3.88
C GLY A 94 -16.34 -4.98 -4.81
N ASN A 95 -17.59 -4.65 -5.16
CA ASN A 95 -17.92 -3.42 -5.91
C ASN A 95 -17.90 -2.20 -4.97
N THR A 96 -16.71 -1.82 -4.50
CA THR A 96 -16.55 -0.66 -3.63
C THR A 96 -16.60 0.62 -4.46
N THR A 97 -17.46 1.55 -4.06
CA THR A 97 -17.56 2.86 -4.68
C THR A 97 -16.78 3.86 -3.86
N VAL A 98 -15.79 4.52 -4.47
CA VAL A 98 -14.98 5.53 -3.81
C VAL A 98 -15.45 6.90 -4.23
N TYR A 99 -15.95 7.66 -3.26
CA TYR A 99 -16.39 9.01 -3.50
C TYR A 99 -15.20 9.97 -3.31
N LEU A 100 -14.56 10.33 -4.42
CA LEU A 100 -13.33 11.12 -4.41
C LEU A 100 -13.46 12.48 -3.71
N PRO A 101 -14.55 13.26 -3.92
CA PRO A 101 -14.71 14.53 -3.20
C PRO A 101 -14.84 14.35 -1.69
N PHE A 102 -15.36 13.20 -1.22
CA PHE A 102 -15.36 12.82 0.19
C PHE A 102 -13.94 12.63 0.66
N LEU A 103 -13.15 11.80 -0.02
CA LEU A 103 -11.76 11.59 0.39
C LEU A 103 -10.88 12.84 0.31
N GLU A 104 -11.08 13.69 -0.70
CA GLU A 104 -10.19 14.85 -0.96
C GLU A 104 -10.58 16.10 -0.19
N ASP A 105 -11.89 16.35 0.03
CA ASP A 105 -12.40 17.66 0.46
C ASP A 105 -13.43 17.54 1.61
N GLU A 106 -14.37 16.61 1.48
CA GLU A 106 -15.52 16.48 2.38
C GLU A 106 -15.14 15.76 3.70
N LEU A 107 -14.15 14.86 3.74
CA LEU A 107 -13.74 14.15 4.97
C LEU A 107 -13.17 15.13 6.00
N SER A 108 -12.20 15.93 5.59
CA SER A 108 -11.53 16.92 6.43
C SER A 108 -12.47 18.08 6.82
N HIS A 109 -13.33 18.52 5.88
CA HIS A 109 -14.33 19.54 6.15
C HIS A 109 -15.44 19.07 7.08
N HIS A 110 -16.00 17.87 6.87
CA HIS A 110 -17.04 17.33 7.74
C HIS A 110 -16.52 17.08 9.15
N GLU A 111 -15.30 16.57 9.29
CA GLU A 111 -14.66 16.36 10.58
C GLU A 111 -14.54 17.68 11.38
N THR A 112 -13.97 18.71 10.76
CA THR A 112 -13.83 20.04 11.37
C THR A 112 -15.20 20.65 11.71
N SER A 113 -16.17 20.50 10.81
CA SER A 113 -17.52 21.03 10.98
C SER A 113 -18.28 20.32 12.11
N TYR A 114 -18.20 18.99 12.20
CA TYR A 114 -18.84 18.23 13.29
C TYR A 114 -18.22 18.55 14.64
N SER A 115 -16.89 18.65 14.73
CA SER A 115 -16.24 19.08 15.98
C SER A 115 -16.67 20.48 16.41
N ALA A 116 -16.75 21.42 15.45
CA ALA A 116 -17.20 22.79 15.73
C ALA A 116 -18.68 22.84 16.16
N MET A 117 -19.56 22.06 15.53
CA MET A 117 -20.98 21.99 15.88
C MET A 117 -21.20 21.43 17.28
N VAL A 118 -20.52 20.35 17.66
CA VAL A 118 -20.67 19.75 19.00
C VAL A 118 -20.12 20.69 20.08
N THR A 119 -19.00 21.37 19.80
CA THR A 119 -18.43 22.39 20.69
C THR A 119 -19.41 23.55 20.89
N SER A 120 -19.96 24.11 19.80
CA SER A 120 -20.95 25.19 19.85
C SER A 120 -22.19 24.81 20.64
N GLN A 121 -22.73 23.59 20.45
CA GLN A 121 -23.89 23.11 21.21
C GLN A 121 -23.60 22.98 22.70
N GLN A 122 -22.41 22.51 23.06
CA GLN A 122 -22.00 22.40 24.46
C GLN A 122 -21.90 23.80 25.11
N GLU A 123 -21.32 24.77 24.41
CA GLU A 123 -21.20 26.18 24.88
C GLU A 123 -22.56 26.86 25.04
N GLU A 124 -23.49 26.65 24.11
CA GLU A 124 -24.87 27.16 24.19
C GLU A 124 -25.60 26.57 25.40
N LEU A 125 -25.50 25.25 25.60
CA LEU A 125 -26.10 24.58 26.75
C LEU A 125 -25.47 25.04 28.06
N GLN A 126 -24.15 25.28 28.10
CA GLN A 126 -23.49 25.80 29.28
C GLN A 126 -24.00 27.20 29.61
N THR A 127 -24.22 28.03 28.60
CA THR A 127 -24.81 29.37 28.75
C THR A 127 -26.22 29.28 29.34
N ILE A 128 -27.06 28.37 28.83
CA ILE A 128 -28.42 28.15 29.35
C ILE A 128 -28.39 27.66 30.80
N VAL A 129 -27.51 26.72 31.11
CA VAL A 129 -27.36 26.16 32.45
C VAL A 129 -26.89 27.21 33.45
N ASN A 130 -25.93 28.06 33.08
CA ASN A 130 -25.42 29.13 33.95
C ASN A 130 -26.49 30.17 34.33
N LEU A 131 -27.54 30.34 33.51
CA LEU A 131 -28.63 31.27 33.81
C LEU A 131 -29.50 30.85 35.00
N ILE A 132 -29.48 29.57 35.38
CA ILE A 132 -30.29 29.01 36.48
C ILE A 132 -29.42 28.42 37.61
N ASP A 133 -28.10 28.65 37.56
CA ASP A 133 -27.12 28.08 38.49
C ASP A 133 -27.34 28.53 39.94
N ASP A 134 -27.90 29.73 40.13
CA ASP A 134 -28.29 30.28 41.43
C ASP A 134 -29.48 29.54 42.08
N LEU A 135 -30.32 28.88 41.26
CA LEU A 135 -31.44 28.07 41.70
C LEU A 135 -31.05 26.59 41.87
N VAL A 136 -30.38 26.02 40.87
CA VAL A 136 -29.93 24.62 40.85
C VAL A 136 -28.63 24.51 40.05
N PRO A 137 -27.52 24.05 40.66
CA PRO A 137 -26.28 23.85 39.92
C PRO A 137 -26.38 22.64 39.00
N LEU A 138 -26.15 22.86 37.71
CA LEU A 138 -26.13 21.82 36.67
C LEU A 138 -24.82 21.89 35.89
N ASN A 139 -24.38 20.75 35.36
CA ASN A 139 -23.22 20.68 34.47
C ASN A 139 -23.65 20.16 33.10
N VAL A 140 -23.03 20.68 32.04
CA VAL A 140 -23.20 20.11 30.69
C VAL A 140 -22.46 18.77 30.55
N PHE A 141 -22.77 18.04 29.47
CA PHE A 141 -22.11 16.77 29.16
C PHE A 141 -20.61 16.97 28.87
N SER A 142 -19.78 15.96 29.14
CA SER A 142 -18.36 15.97 28.81
C SER A 142 -18.12 15.68 27.32
N MET A 143 -17.09 16.33 26.75
CA MET A 143 -16.62 16.12 25.39
C MET A 143 -15.52 15.06 25.28
N ASP A 144 -15.02 14.52 26.39
CA ASP A 144 -13.83 13.66 26.42
C ASP A 144 -14.00 12.43 25.51
N ARG A 145 -15.13 11.73 25.63
CA ARG A 145 -15.42 10.55 24.80
C ARG A 145 -15.53 10.89 23.32
N PHE A 146 -16.09 12.05 22.98
CA PHE A 146 -16.20 12.51 21.60
C PHE A 146 -14.81 12.79 21.03
N ASN A 147 -13.98 13.51 21.78
CA ASN A 147 -12.60 13.84 21.41
C ASN A 147 -11.72 12.58 21.29
N ASP A 148 -11.86 11.61 22.19
CA ASP A 148 -11.13 10.35 22.13
C ASP A 148 -11.48 9.54 20.88
N GLN A 149 -12.76 9.48 20.51
CA GLN A 149 -13.21 8.80 19.30
C GLN A 149 -12.73 9.51 18.04
N LEU A 150 -12.72 10.84 18.04
CA LEU A 150 -12.19 11.65 16.93
C LEU A 150 -10.67 11.43 16.77
N ALA A 151 -9.91 11.45 17.86
CA ALA A 151 -8.48 11.21 17.86
C ALA A 151 -8.10 9.77 17.44
N GLN A 152 -8.94 8.78 17.75
CA GLN A 152 -8.78 7.41 17.27
C GLN A 152 -9.04 7.29 15.77
N ALA A 153 -10.01 8.02 15.23
CA ALA A 153 -10.29 8.03 13.79
C ALA A 153 -9.19 8.71 12.95
N GLN A 154 -8.38 9.57 13.57
CA GLN A 154 -7.23 10.24 12.94
C GLN A 154 -5.95 9.39 12.91
N LYS A 155 -5.90 8.26 13.64
CA LYS A 155 -4.73 7.37 13.74
C LYS A 155 -4.77 6.26 12.70
#